data_AF-A0A8T7ESH2-F1
#
_entry.id   AF-A0A8T7ESH2-F1
#
_cell.length_a   1.000
_cell.length_b   1.000
_cell.length_c   1.000
_cell.angle_alpha   90.00
_cell.angle_beta   90.00
_cell.angle_gamma   90.00
#
_symmetry.space_group_name_H-M   'P 1'
#
loop_
_entity.id
_entity.type
_entity.pdbx_description
1 polymer ?
#
loop_
_entity_poly.entity_id
_entity_poly.type
_entity_poly.pdbx_seq_one_letter_code
_entity_poly.pdbx_strand_id
1 'polypeptide(L)' 'MAVGTGYPETGSKNRSTIHWDMICDMRTDSEIHVDGDLFYKNGQFTV' A
#
# COMPACT_ATOMS: atom_id res chain seq x y z
N MET A 1 -1.00 3.42 1.52
CA MET A 1 0.23 3.86 0.82
C MET A 1 0.85 5.00 1.61
N ALA A 2 2.14 5.29 1.49
CA ALA A 2 2.75 6.45 2.15
C ALA A 2 3.68 7.22 1.20
N VAL A 3 3.78 8.52 1.40
CA VAL A 3 4.74 9.40 0.72
C VAL A 3 5.69 10.05 1.72
N GLY A 4 6.95 10.19 1.32
CA GLY A 4 7.99 10.80 2.13
C GLY A 4 8.88 9.78 2.85
N THR A 5 9.29 10.08 4.08
CA THR A 5 10.36 9.37 4.79
C THR A 5 10.01 7.91 4.95
N GLY A 6 10.88 7.02 4.50
CA GLY A 6 10.74 5.61 4.81
C GLY A 6 11.55 5.22 6.03
N TYR A 7 11.12 4.15 6.70
CA TYR A 7 11.83 3.58 7.83
C TYR A 7 13.17 2.95 7.38
N PRO A 8 14.32 3.35 7.95
CA PRO A 8 15.63 2.84 7.51
C PRO A 8 15.79 1.32 7.63
N GLU A 9 15.16 0.69 8.62
CA GLU A 9 15.19 -0.75 8.87
C GLU A 9 14.54 -1.59 7.76
N THR A 10 13.66 -0.99 6.95
CA THR A 10 13.10 -1.64 5.75
C THR A 10 14.01 -1.50 4.52
N GLY A 11 15.20 -0.92 4.68
CA GLY A 11 16.13 -0.61 3.59
C GLY A 11 15.77 0.67 2.83
N SER A 12 14.84 1.47 3.34
CA SER A 12 14.43 2.70 2.68
C SER A 12 15.58 3.73 2.63
N LYS A 13 15.77 4.30 1.44
CA LYS A 13 16.73 5.39 1.20
C LYS A 13 16.05 6.75 1.10
N ASN A 14 14.71 6.80 1.17
CA ASN A 14 13.97 8.03 0.95
C ASN A 14 14.02 8.91 2.21
N ARG A 15 14.68 10.07 2.09
CA ARG A 15 14.82 11.05 3.16
C ARG A 15 13.91 12.24 2.88
N SER A 16 13.03 12.53 3.82
CA SER A 16 12.07 13.63 3.75
C SER A 16 11.82 14.19 5.16
N THR A 17 11.20 15.36 5.26
CA THR A 17 10.70 15.88 6.54
C THR A 17 9.27 15.40 6.81
N ILE A 18 8.54 15.01 5.76
CA ILE A 18 7.18 14.50 5.86
C ILE A 18 7.15 12.99 5.74
N HIS A 19 6.22 12.37 6.46
CA HIS A 19 5.74 11.01 6.26
C HIS A 19 4.22 11.09 6.34
N TRP A 20 3.53 10.73 5.26
CA TRP A 20 2.08 10.81 5.20
C TRP A 20 1.48 9.56 4.58
N ASP A 21 0.63 8.89 5.35
CA ASP A 21 -0.20 7.78 4.92
C ASP A 21 -1.47 8.24 4.19
N MET A 22 -1.72 7.60 3.05
CA MET A 22 -2.94 7.68 2.27
C MET A 22 -3.73 6.40 2.46
N ILE A 23 -4.97 6.55 2.92
CA ILE A 23 -5.94 5.48 3.07
C ILE A 23 -6.91 5.51 1.88
N CYS A 24 -7.07 4.36 1.24
CA CYS A 24 -8.06 4.15 0.18
C CYS A 24 -9.13 3.20 0.73
N ASP A 25 -10.41 3.53 0.54
CA ASP A 25 -11.49 2.65 0.90
C ASP A 25 -11.57 1.50 -0.11
N MET A 26 -11.30 0.28 0.36
CA MET A 26 -11.19 -0.92 -0.50
C MET A 26 -12.46 -1.78 -0.46
N ARG A 27 -13.61 -1.23 -0.06
CA ARG A 27 -14.86 -2.01 0.07
C ARG A 27 -15.63 -2.15 -1.24
N THR A 28 -15.46 -1.23 -2.18
CA THR A 28 -16.24 -1.18 -3.43
C THR A 28 -15.32 -0.86 -4.59
N ASP A 29 -15.53 -1.57 -5.70
CA ASP A 29 -14.81 -1.39 -6.97
C ASP A 29 -13.29 -1.27 -6.81
N SER A 30 -12.70 -2.19 -6.05
CA SER A 30 -11.28 -2.14 -5.70
C SER A 30 -10.63 -3.51 -5.76
N GLU A 31 -9.38 -3.53 -6.22
CA GLU A 31 -8.59 -4.73 -6.41
C GLU A 31 -7.14 -4.50 -5.98
N ILE A 32 -6.52 -5.52 -5.38
CA ILE A 32 -5.07 -5.58 -5.19
C ILE A 32 -4.58 -6.77 -5.97
N HIS A 33 -3.67 -6.51 -6.90
CA HIS A 33 -2.98 -7.53 -7.69
C HIS A 33 -1.55 -7.65 -7.18
N VAL A 34 -1.08 -8.88 -6.96
CA VAL A 34 0.29 -9.18 -6.55
C VAL A 34 0.89 -10.08 -7.61
N ASP A 35 1.99 -9.65 -8.23
CA ASP A 35 2.65 -10.34 -9.34
C ASP A 35 1.72 -10.67 -10.53
N GLY A 36 0.64 -9.89 -10.69
CA GLY A 36 -0.37 -10.07 -11.74
C GLY A 36 -1.59 -10.91 -11.34
N ASP A 37 -1.56 -11.53 -10.16
CA ASP A 37 -2.67 -12.32 -9.64
C ASP A 37 -3.59 -11.50 -8.73
N LEU A 38 -4.90 -11.68 -8.89
CA LEU A 38 -5.89 -11.05 -8.01
C LEU A 38 -5.75 -11.63 -6.58
N PHE A 39 -5.35 -10.78 -5.64
CA PHE A 39 -5.06 -11.15 -4.25
C PHE A 39 -6.09 -10.59 -3.25
N TYR A 40 -6.72 -9.46 -3.60
CA TYR A 40 -7.75 -8.83 -2.78
C TYR A 40 -8.82 -8.20 -3.67
N LYS A 41 -10.08 -8.34 -3.31
CA LYS A 41 -11.21 -7.71 -4.00
C LYS A 41 -12.28 -7.27 -3.01
N ASN A 42 -12.68 -6.00 -3.08
CA ASN A 42 -13.84 -5.45 -2.36
C ASN A 42 -13.92 -5.88 -0.88
N GLY A 43 -12.85 -5.66 -0.11
CA GLY A 43 -12.83 -5.94 1.32
C GLY A 43 -12.32 -7.33 1.72
N GLN A 44 -12.11 -8.23 0.75
CA GLN A 44 -11.84 -9.65 1.00
C GLN A 44 -10.54 -10.11 0.31
N PHE A 45 -9.80 -10.99 0.98
CA PHE A 45 -8.69 -11.71 0.36
C PHE A 45 -9.23 -12.83 -0.53
N THR A 46 -8.59 -13.06 -1.68
CA THR A 46 -9.03 -14.04 -2.69
C THR A 46 -8.18 -15.32 -2.71
N VAL A 47 -7.43 -15.56 -1.63
CA VAL A 47 -6.52 -16.71 -1.43
C VAL A 47 -7.24 -18.03 -1.13
#